data_AF-A0A6N7ICP7-F1
#
_entry.id   AF-A0A6N7ICP7-F1
#
_cell.length_a   1.000
_cell.length_b   1.000
_cell.length_c   1.000
_cell.angle_alpha   90.00
_cell.angle_beta   90.00
_cell.angle_gamma   90.00
#
_symmetry.space_group_name_H-M   'P 1'
#
loop_
_entity.id
_entity.type
_entity.pdbx_description
1 polymer ?
#
loop_
_entity_poly.entity_id
_entity_poly.type
_entity_poly.pdbx_seq_one_letter_code
_entity_poly.pdbx_strand_id
1 'polypeptide(L)'
;MSGVHSRDHRWRRCPGEARERRTSAEGIERGITVYSIPKVTLYPIFLLLLGIGEVSRIGFAFIHGFLPMILIVMGATSSVDRIHLKLAASIRMGMLSMIRRILVPSILPALSTGMRLSFGLTFLGLILAEMFSGGTGLGYELLRNVTLVRMEDIVGEVVLVAAIALIPTGLLQMIERRVHSRYEGGTPALGRTAL
;
A
#
# COMPACT_ATOMS: atom_id res chain seq x y z
N MET A 1 13.23 -46.77 40.62
CA MET A 1 14.08 -45.92 39.76
C MET A 1 13.50 -46.04 38.36
N SER A 2 13.00 -45.04 37.64
CA SER A 2 13.17 -43.59 37.68
C SER A 2 11.90 -42.94 37.10
N GLY A 3 11.27 -42.05 37.85
CA GLY A 3 10.26 -41.14 37.30
C GLY A 3 10.94 -40.00 36.56
N VAL A 4 10.56 -39.77 35.30
CA VAL A 4 10.88 -38.55 34.55
C VAL A 4 9.56 -37.91 34.12
N HIS A 5 9.00 -37.17 35.08
CA HIS A 5 8.43 -35.83 34.95
C HIS A 5 8.01 -35.39 33.53
N SER A 6 6.76 -35.65 33.18
CA SER A 6 6.04 -34.97 32.09
C SER A 6 5.88 -33.49 32.43
N ARG A 7 6.80 -32.64 31.93
CA ARG A 7 6.69 -31.19 32.06
C ARG A 7 5.58 -30.66 31.15
N ASP A 8 4.42 -30.44 31.77
CA ASP A 8 3.38 -29.46 31.48
C ASP A 8 3.47 -28.75 30.10
N HIS A 9 2.64 -29.20 29.16
CA HIS A 9 2.25 -28.49 27.94
C HIS A 9 1.29 -27.31 28.24
N ARG A 10 1.49 -26.62 29.36
CA ARG A 10 0.56 -25.64 29.98
C ARG A 10 0.82 -24.18 29.59
N TRP A 11 1.54 -23.92 28.49
CA TRP A 11 1.62 -22.59 27.89
C TRP A 11 0.49 -22.35 26.87
N ARG A 12 -0.68 -22.93 27.14
CA ARG A 12 -1.89 -22.70 26.35
C ARG A 12 -2.36 -21.26 26.56
N ARG A 13 -2.12 -20.43 25.55
CA ARG A 13 -2.82 -19.18 25.17
C ARG A 13 -3.33 -18.35 26.34
N CYS A 14 -2.68 -17.22 26.62
CA CYS A 14 -3.28 -16.17 27.42
C CYS A 14 -4.66 -15.80 26.83
N PRO A 15 -5.76 -15.86 27.59
CA PRO A 15 -7.11 -15.61 27.07
C PRO A 15 -7.30 -14.22 26.44
N GLY A 16 -6.43 -13.25 26.77
CA GLY A 16 -6.38 -11.92 26.13
C GLY A 16 -5.80 -11.89 24.71
N GLU A 17 -4.81 -12.72 24.39
CA GLU A 17 -4.14 -12.69 23.07
C GLU A 17 -5.05 -13.15 21.93
N ALA A 18 -5.96 -14.10 22.19
CA ALA A 18 -6.93 -14.54 21.20
C ALA A 18 -7.99 -13.48 20.89
N ARG A 19 -8.35 -12.66 21.89
CA ARG A 19 -9.30 -11.55 21.76
C ARG A 19 -8.71 -10.38 20.99
N GLU A 20 -7.45 -10.03 21.30
CA GLU A 20 -6.72 -8.93 20.66
C GLU A 20 -6.33 -9.22 19.21
N ARG A 21 -6.04 -10.49 18.89
CA ARG A 21 -5.86 -10.94 17.50
C ARG A 21 -7.17 -10.90 16.71
N ARG A 22 -8.32 -11.18 17.34
CA ARG A 22 -9.65 -11.08 16.71
C ARG A 22 -10.03 -9.63 16.39
N THR A 23 -9.85 -8.70 17.33
CA THR A 23 -10.18 -7.29 17.10
C THR A 23 -9.28 -6.61 16.07
N SER A 24 -7.99 -6.99 15.99
CA SER A 24 -7.12 -6.52 14.90
C SER A 24 -7.54 -7.07 13.54
N ALA A 25 -8.01 -8.32 13.48
CA ALA A 25 -8.50 -8.92 12.24
C ALA A 25 -9.83 -8.29 11.78
N GLU A 26 -10.78 -8.05 12.70
CA GLU A 26 -12.06 -7.40 12.39
C GLU A 26 -11.89 -5.96 11.86
N GLY A 27 -10.90 -5.21 12.36
CA GLY A 27 -10.61 -3.86 11.86
C GLY A 27 -10.10 -3.84 10.41
N ILE A 28 -9.28 -4.82 10.04
CA ILE A 28 -8.75 -4.97 8.68
C ILE A 28 -9.86 -5.49 7.75
N GLU A 29 -10.65 -6.48 8.18
CA GLU A 29 -11.77 -7.02 7.40
C GLU A 29 -12.80 -5.95 7.04
N ARG A 30 -13.18 -5.09 8.00
CA ARG A 30 -14.10 -3.97 7.76
C ARG A 30 -13.54 -2.97 6.76
N GLY A 31 -12.23 -2.72 6.77
CA GLY A 31 -11.56 -1.86 5.80
C GLY A 31 -11.60 -2.41 4.36
N ILE A 32 -11.49 -3.73 4.22
CA ILE A 32 -11.55 -4.41 2.91
C ILE A 32 -12.97 -4.34 2.32
N THR A 33 -14.01 -4.41 3.17
CA THR A 33 -15.40 -4.28 2.70
C THR A 33 -15.67 -2.90 2.10
N VAL A 34 -15.14 -1.84 2.70
CA VAL A 34 -15.24 -0.47 2.15
C VAL A 34 -14.51 -0.36 0.80
N TYR A 35 -13.44 -1.12 0.61
CA TYR A 35 -12.70 -1.18 -0.66
C TYR A 35 -13.45 -1.88 -1.80
N SER A 36 -14.53 -2.60 -1.49
CA SER A 36 -15.36 -3.28 -2.50
C SER A 36 -16.25 -2.31 -3.28
N ILE A 37 -16.41 -1.07 -2.78
CA ILE A 37 -17.14 -0.02 -3.49
C ILE A 37 -16.26 0.47 -4.66
N PRO A 38 -16.76 0.43 -5.91
CA PRO A 38 -15.99 0.92 -7.05
C PRO A 38 -15.74 2.43 -6.89
N LYS A 39 -14.50 2.84 -6.62
CA LYS A 39 -14.17 4.25 -6.36
C LYS A 39 -14.56 5.18 -7.50
N VAL A 40 -14.65 4.67 -8.73
CA VAL A 40 -15.12 5.42 -9.91
C VAL A 40 -16.53 6.00 -9.72
N THR A 41 -17.41 5.32 -8.98
CA THR A 41 -18.77 5.79 -8.72
C THR A 41 -18.81 6.97 -7.75
N LEU A 42 -17.71 7.27 -7.05
CA LEU A 42 -17.62 8.41 -6.13
C LEU A 42 -17.32 9.72 -6.86
N TYR A 43 -16.88 9.70 -8.12
CA TYR A 43 -16.48 10.91 -8.83
C TYR A 43 -17.57 12.00 -8.91
N PRO A 44 -18.86 11.68 -9.18
CA PRO A 44 -19.92 12.69 -9.19
C PRO A 44 -20.08 13.41 -7.84
N ILE A 45 -19.78 12.73 -6.72
CA ILE A 45 -19.83 13.33 -5.38
C ILE A 45 -18.68 14.33 -5.22
N PHE A 46 -17.48 14.02 -5.74
CA PHE A 46 -16.36 14.96 -5.75
C PHE A 46 -16.68 16.22 -6.58
N LEU A 47 -17.31 16.06 -7.75
CA LEU A 47 -17.77 17.19 -8.55
C LEU A 47 -18.82 18.03 -7.81
N LEU A 48 -19.77 17.39 -7.12
CA LEU A 48 -20.82 18.08 -6.39
C LEU A 48 -20.28 18.88 -5.20
N LEU A 49 -19.34 18.31 -4.44
CA LEU A 49 -18.82 18.91 -3.21
C LEU A 49 -17.71 19.92 -3.46
N LEU A 50 -16.80 19.63 -4.40
CA LEU A 50 -15.60 20.45 -4.65
C LEU A 50 -15.72 21.31 -5.92
N GLY A 51 -16.80 21.15 -6.68
CA GLY A 51 -17.01 21.82 -7.95
C GLY A 51 -16.25 21.17 -9.11
N ILE A 52 -16.50 21.70 -10.31
CA ILE A 52 -15.77 21.33 -11.53
C ILE A 52 -14.45 22.09 -11.55
N GLY A 53 -13.33 21.38 -11.64
CA GLY A 53 -12.01 22.01 -11.74
C GLY A 53 -10.88 21.15 -11.17
N GLU A 54 -9.74 21.78 -10.90
CA GLU A 54 -8.54 21.09 -10.42
C GLU A 54 -8.72 20.43 -9.05
N VAL A 55 -9.49 21.07 -8.16
CA VAL A 55 -9.65 20.60 -6.77
C VAL A 55 -10.34 19.24 -6.71
N SER A 56 -11.40 19.03 -7.51
CA SER A 56 -12.08 17.74 -7.59
C SER A 56 -11.22 16.67 -8.23
N ARG A 57 -10.45 17.01 -9.28
CA ARG A 57 -9.50 16.08 -9.90
C ARG A 57 -8.41 15.61 -8.94
N ILE A 58 -7.78 16.55 -8.23
CA ILE A 58 -6.73 16.25 -7.26
C ILE A 58 -7.31 15.42 -6.11
N GLY A 59 -8.47 15.80 -5.56
CA GLY A 59 -9.11 15.07 -4.47
C GLY A 59 -9.42 13.61 -4.85
N PHE A 60 -9.91 13.39 -6.08
CA PHE A 60 -10.24 12.06 -6.56
C PHE A 60 -9.00 11.22 -6.87
N ALA A 61 -7.96 11.80 -7.48
CA ALA A 61 -6.67 11.13 -7.68
C ALA A 61 -5.99 10.76 -6.34
N PHE A 62 -6.12 11.64 -5.34
CA PHE A 62 -5.59 11.43 -4.00
C PHE A 62 -6.26 10.22 -3.31
N ILE A 63 -7.59 10.15 -3.29
CA ILE A 63 -8.29 9.04 -2.62
C ILE A 63 -7.99 7.68 -3.27
N HIS A 64 -7.66 7.67 -4.57
CA HIS A 64 -7.28 6.46 -5.28
C HIS A 64 -6.00 5.82 -4.75
N GLY A 65 -4.93 6.59 -4.55
CA GLY A 65 -3.63 6.07 -4.09
C GLY A 65 -3.39 6.19 -2.59
N PHE A 66 -4.08 7.09 -1.89
CA PHE A 66 -3.89 7.29 -0.45
C PHE A 66 -4.41 6.12 0.39
N LEU A 67 -5.65 5.66 0.15
CA LEU A 67 -6.23 4.50 0.85
C LEU A 67 -5.36 3.22 0.74
N PRO A 68 -4.94 2.76 -0.46
CA PRO A 68 -4.09 1.58 -0.57
C PRO A 68 -2.74 1.80 0.11
N MET A 69 -2.18 3.03 0.06
CA MET A 69 -0.91 3.32 0.72
C MET A 69 -1.00 3.09 2.23
N ILE A 70 -2.08 3.60 2.87
CA ILE A 70 -2.33 3.37 4.29
C ILE A 70 -2.43 1.88 4.60
N LEU A 71 -3.20 1.13 3.83
CA LEU A 71 -3.38 -0.31 4.06
C LEU A 71 -2.07 -1.07 3.94
N ILE A 72 -1.23 -0.73 2.96
CA ILE A 72 0.09 -1.35 2.79
C ILE A 72 1.00 -1.01 3.97
N VAL A 73 0.99 0.23 4.45
CA VAL A 73 1.76 0.64 5.64
C VAL A 73 1.27 -0.10 6.89
N MET A 74 -0.04 -0.22 7.10
CA MET A 74 -0.62 -0.95 8.23
C MET A 74 -0.25 -2.45 8.21
N GLY A 75 -0.27 -3.06 7.03
CA GLY A 75 0.20 -4.43 6.83
C GLY A 75 1.69 -4.59 7.14
N ALA A 76 2.52 -3.68 6.61
CA ALA A 76 3.97 -3.70 6.79
C ALA A 76 4.41 -3.50 8.25
N THR A 77 3.75 -2.60 9.00
CA THR A 77 4.04 -2.41 10.42
C THR A 77 3.64 -3.62 11.26
N SER A 78 2.55 -4.30 10.88
CA SER A 78 2.08 -5.50 11.56
C SER A 78 2.95 -6.74 11.29
N SER A 79 3.71 -6.76 10.18
CA SER A 79 4.62 -7.86 9.82
C SER A 79 5.99 -7.80 10.49
N VAL A 80 6.30 -6.74 11.24
CA VAL A 80 7.61 -6.60 11.91
C VAL A 80 7.76 -7.64 13.02
N ASP A 81 8.88 -8.37 13.03
CA ASP A 81 9.13 -9.42 14.02
C ASP A 81 9.14 -8.85 15.45
N ARG A 82 8.39 -9.53 16.32
CA ARG A 82 8.32 -9.22 17.76
C ARG A 82 9.70 -9.33 18.42
N ILE A 83 10.65 -10.07 17.86
CA ILE A 83 12.00 -10.18 18.39
C ILE A 83 12.73 -8.83 18.41
N HIS A 84 12.57 -8.01 17.35
CA HIS A 84 13.16 -6.68 17.28
C HIS A 84 12.54 -5.72 18.31
N LEU A 85 11.22 -5.83 18.52
CA LEU A 85 10.50 -5.03 19.51
C LEU A 85 10.91 -5.40 20.95
N LYS A 86 11.09 -6.70 21.24
CA LYS A 86 11.56 -7.19 22.54
C LYS A 86 13.01 -6.76 22.81
N LEU A 87 13.87 -6.81 21.80
CA LEU A 87 15.25 -6.33 21.91
C LEU A 87 15.28 -4.84 22.26
N ALA A 88 14.50 -4.02 21.57
CA ALA A 88 14.38 -2.58 21.85
C ALA A 88 13.91 -2.30 23.28
N ALA A 89 12.94 -3.08 23.78
CA ALA A 89 12.44 -2.99 25.14
C ALA A 89 13.51 -3.37 26.18
N SER A 90 14.34 -4.39 25.90
CA SER A 90 15.39 -4.85 26.83
C SER A 90 16.45 -3.79 27.13
N ILE A 91 16.77 -2.96 26.14
CA ILE A 91 17.73 -1.84 26.28
C ILE A 91 17.05 -0.50 26.59
N ARG A 92 15.75 -0.51 26.95
CA ARG A 92 14.94 0.69 27.22
C ARG A 92 15.08 1.77 26.13
N MET A 93 15.05 1.35 24.86
CA MET A 93 15.20 2.26 23.74
C MET A 93 14.03 3.27 23.69
N GLY A 94 14.35 4.56 23.56
CA GLY A 94 13.32 5.60 23.39
C GLY A 94 12.52 5.44 22.09
N MET A 95 11.24 5.86 22.12
CA MET A 95 10.28 5.68 21.03
C MET A 95 10.79 6.20 19.66
N LEU A 96 11.40 7.39 19.63
CA LEU A 96 11.92 7.97 18.39
C LEU A 96 13.08 7.14 17.81
N SER A 97 13.93 6.60 18.68
CA SER A 97 15.05 5.73 18.29
C SER A 97 14.55 4.39 17.76
N MET A 98 13.54 3.81 18.39
CA MET A 98 12.88 2.59 17.93
C MET A 98 12.25 2.76 16.55
N ILE A 99 11.51 3.86 16.33
CA ILE A 99 10.90 4.15 15.03
C ILE A 99 11.99 4.28 13.95
N ARG A 100 13.00 5.11 14.17
CA ARG A 100 14.01 5.41 13.14
C ARG A 100 14.97 4.24 12.87
N ARG A 101 15.35 3.46 13.89
CA ARG A 101 16.39 2.42 13.77
C ARG A 101 15.86 1.02 13.54
N ILE A 102 14.59 0.76 13.90
CA ILE A 102 14.00 -0.57 13.80
C ILE A 102 12.81 -0.54 12.85
N LEU A 103 11.79 0.28 13.16
CA LEU A 103 10.54 0.24 12.41
C LEU A 103 10.71 0.67 10.95
N VAL A 104 11.25 1.89 10.73
CA VAL A 104 11.46 2.48 9.41
C VAL A 104 12.27 1.57 8.49
N PRO A 105 13.47 1.07 8.86
CA PRO A 105 14.24 0.20 7.98
C PRO A 105 13.56 -1.15 7.73
N SER A 106 12.80 -1.69 8.70
CA SER A 106 12.10 -2.97 8.54
C SER A 106 10.94 -2.88 7.54
N ILE A 107 10.23 -1.75 7.50
CA ILE A 107 9.08 -1.57 6.60
C ILE A 107 9.45 -0.92 5.26
N LEU A 108 10.67 -0.39 5.11
CA LEU A 108 11.08 0.37 3.92
C LEU A 108 10.93 -0.40 2.60
N PRO A 109 11.28 -1.70 2.51
CA PRO A 109 11.07 -2.49 1.29
C PRO A 109 9.59 -2.57 0.91
N ALA A 110 8.73 -2.91 1.88
CA ALA A 110 7.28 -2.95 1.70
C ALA A 110 6.70 -1.57 1.34
N LEU A 111 7.21 -0.50 1.96
CA LEU A 111 6.81 0.87 1.65
C LEU A 111 7.14 1.25 0.21
N SER A 112 8.33 0.86 -0.29
CA SER A 112 8.75 1.13 -1.66
C SER A 112 7.87 0.44 -2.70
N THR A 113 7.52 -0.82 -2.46
CA THR A 113 6.54 -1.55 -3.27
C THR A 113 5.16 -0.89 -3.20
N GLY A 114 4.74 -0.46 -2.01
CA GLY A 114 3.48 0.23 -1.80
C GLY A 114 3.37 1.54 -2.55
N MET A 115 4.43 2.35 -2.57
CA MET A 115 4.46 3.60 -3.33
C MET A 115 4.24 3.37 -4.83
N ARG A 116 4.85 2.34 -5.42
CA ARG A 116 4.64 1.99 -6.83
C ARG A 116 3.19 1.63 -7.13
N LEU A 117 2.59 0.80 -6.28
CA LEU A 117 1.18 0.38 -6.42
C LEU A 117 0.23 1.58 -6.27
N SER A 118 0.43 2.39 -5.23
CA SER A 118 -0.37 3.59 -4.97
C SER A 118 -0.22 4.64 -6.05
N PHE A 119 0.98 4.81 -6.61
CA PHE A 119 1.20 5.70 -7.75
C PHE A 119 0.35 5.29 -8.95
N GLY A 120 0.36 4.00 -9.33
CA GLY A 120 -0.45 3.50 -10.44
C GLY A 120 -1.94 3.76 -10.24
N LEU A 121 -2.44 3.58 -9.02
CA LEU A 121 -3.84 3.86 -8.68
C LEU A 121 -4.15 5.37 -8.67
N THR A 122 -3.26 6.22 -8.16
CA THR A 122 -3.42 7.68 -8.24
C THR A 122 -3.41 8.16 -9.68
N PHE A 123 -2.52 7.63 -10.52
CA PHE A 123 -2.47 7.99 -11.94
C PHE A 123 -3.75 7.57 -12.67
N LEU A 124 -4.23 6.35 -12.42
CA LEU A 124 -5.54 5.89 -12.91
C LEU A 124 -6.66 6.84 -12.47
N GLY A 125 -6.71 7.19 -11.18
CA GLY A 125 -7.69 8.13 -10.64
C GLY A 125 -7.62 9.52 -11.29
N LEU A 126 -6.41 10.01 -11.56
CA LEU A 126 -6.19 11.29 -12.23
C LEU A 126 -6.74 11.29 -13.66
N ILE A 127 -6.41 10.27 -14.46
CA ILE A 127 -6.92 10.16 -15.84
C ILE A 127 -8.44 10.07 -15.85
N LEU A 128 -9.03 9.23 -14.98
CA LEU A 128 -10.48 9.15 -14.83
C LEU A 128 -11.09 10.50 -14.46
N ALA A 129 -10.47 11.25 -13.54
CA ALA A 129 -10.96 12.57 -13.19
C ALA A 129 -10.89 13.55 -14.37
N GLU A 130 -9.81 13.56 -15.14
CA GLU A 130 -9.70 14.38 -16.36
C GLU A 130 -10.78 14.04 -17.39
N MET A 131 -11.10 12.75 -17.56
CA MET A 131 -12.16 12.29 -18.46
C MET A 131 -13.51 12.93 -18.13
N PHE A 132 -13.86 12.99 -16.84
CA PHE A 132 -15.20 13.43 -16.41
C PHE A 132 -15.27 14.90 -15.97
N SER A 133 -14.14 15.54 -15.64
CA SER A 133 -14.07 16.97 -15.29
C SER A 133 -14.48 17.88 -16.44
N GLY A 134 -14.19 17.48 -17.67
CA GLY A 134 -14.30 18.37 -18.84
C GLY A 134 -13.25 19.50 -18.85
N GLY A 135 -13.01 20.05 -20.04
CA GLY A 135 -12.20 21.25 -20.25
C GLY A 135 -10.86 20.99 -20.91
N THR A 136 -9.96 20.25 -20.24
CA THR A 136 -8.59 20.01 -20.70
C THR A 136 -8.00 18.74 -20.06
N GLY A 137 -7.00 18.13 -20.71
CA GLY A 137 -6.24 17.01 -20.15
C GLY A 137 -6.24 15.78 -21.05
N LEU A 138 -5.34 14.83 -20.77
CA LEU A 138 -5.20 13.62 -21.59
C LEU A 138 -6.43 12.74 -21.47
N GLY A 139 -7.03 12.66 -20.28
CA GLY A 139 -8.29 11.94 -20.10
C GLY A 139 -9.46 12.58 -20.88
N TYR A 140 -9.55 13.91 -20.89
CA TYR A 140 -10.61 14.61 -21.62
C TYR A 140 -10.52 14.37 -23.13
N GLU A 141 -9.32 14.51 -23.68
CA GLU A 141 -9.04 14.28 -25.10
C GLU A 141 -9.32 12.83 -25.52
N LEU A 142 -8.90 11.87 -24.69
CA LEU A 142 -9.23 10.45 -24.87
C LEU A 142 -10.73 10.21 -24.93
N LEU A 143 -11.49 10.75 -23.98
CA LEU A 143 -12.95 10.59 -23.98
C LEU A 143 -13.61 11.28 -25.19
N ARG A 144 -13.07 12.43 -25.62
CA ARG A 144 -13.55 13.14 -26.81
C ARG A 144 -13.33 12.31 -28.07
N ASN A 145 -12.16 11.74 -28.26
CA ASN A 145 -11.84 10.91 -29.43
C ASN A 145 -12.62 9.59 -29.45
N VAL A 146 -12.87 9.00 -28.27
CA VAL A 146 -13.79 7.86 -28.12
C VAL A 146 -15.20 8.22 -28.59
N THR A 147 -15.71 9.39 -28.18
CA THR A 147 -17.05 9.86 -28.58
C THR A 147 -17.15 10.14 -30.08
N LEU A 148 -16.06 10.61 -30.68
CA LEU A 148 -15.96 10.87 -32.13
C LEU A 148 -15.55 9.63 -32.94
N VAL A 149 -15.33 8.48 -32.30
CA VAL A 149 -14.94 7.21 -32.93
C VAL A 149 -13.65 7.34 -33.76
N ARG A 150 -12.70 8.18 -33.31
CA ARG A 150 -11.41 8.40 -33.99
C ARG A 150 -10.37 7.39 -33.53
N MET A 151 -10.39 6.20 -34.12
CA MET A 151 -9.57 5.06 -33.68
C MET A 151 -8.07 5.34 -33.70
N GLU A 152 -7.58 6.06 -34.71
CA GLU A 152 -6.16 6.43 -34.82
C GLU A 152 -5.71 7.31 -33.64
N ASP A 153 -6.51 8.31 -33.30
CA ASP A 153 -6.24 9.24 -32.20
C ASP A 153 -6.33 8.52 -30.84
N ILE A 154 -7.33 7.65 -30.64
CA ILE A 154 -7.51 6.87 -29.41
C ILE A 154 -6.27 6.02 -29.13
N VAL A 155 -5.77 5.30 -30.14
CA VAL A 155 -4.58 4.46 -29.99
C VAL A 155 -3.36 5.32 -29.66
N GLY A 156 -3.19 6.45 -30.35
CA GLY A 156 -2.10 7.40 -30.08
C GLY A 156 -2.11 7.92 -28.64
N GLU A 157 -3.27 8.30 -28.13
CA GLU A 157 -3.42 8.81 -26.76
C GLU A 157 -3.23 7.74 -25.70
N VAL A 158 -3.73 6.51 -25.92
CA VAL A 158 -3.48 5.38 -25.01
C VAL A 158 -1.98 5.09 -24.91
N VAL A 159 -1.26 5.08 -26.03
CA VAL A 159 0.20 4.90 -26.05
C VAL A 159 0.90 6.05 -25.33
N LEU A 160 0.47 7.30 -25.55
CA LEU A 160 1.02 8.47 -24.88
C LEU A 160 0.84 8.40 -23.36
N VAL A 161 -0.38 8.10 -22.90
CA VAL A 161 -0.69 7.93 -21.46
C VAL A 161 0.14 6.80 -20.85
N ALA A 162 0.27 5.68 -21.55
CA ALA A 162 1.11 4.56 -21.11
C ALA A 162 2.59 4.98 -21.00
N ALA A 163 3.13 5.68 -21.99
CA ALA A 163 4.51 6.18 -21.96
C ALA A 163 4.75 7.13 -20.78
N ILE A 164 3.81 8.04 -20.51
CA ILE A 164 3.87 8.96 -19.38
C ILE A 164 3.83 8.21 -18.05
N ALA A 165 2.99 7.18 -17.92
CA ALA A 165 2.89 6.36 -16.71
C ALA A 165 4.16 5.54 -16.43
N LEU A 166 4.85 5.10 -17.48
CA LEU A 166 6.04 4.26 -17.38
C LEU A 166 7.24 4.99 -16.75
N ILE A 167 7.40 6.29 -17.00
CA ILE A 167 8.53 7.08 -16.47
C ILE A 167 8.57 7.06 -14.91
N PRO A 168 7.55 7.55 -14.20
CA PRO A 168 7.52 7.52 -12.73
C PRO A 168 7.45 6.10 -12.18
N THR A 169 6.75 5.18 -12.85
CA THR A 169 6.69 3.77 -12.42
C THR A 169 8.08 3.12 -12.48
N GLY A 170 8.85 3.37 -13.54
CA GLY A 170 10.22 2.89 -13.71
C GLY A 170 11.17 3.51 -12.69
N LEU A 171 11.01 4.81 -12.39
CA LEU A 171 11.78 5.47 -11.33
C LEU A 171 11.51 4.85 -9.96
N LEU A 172 10.24 4.62 -9.61
CA LEU A 172 9.85 3.97 -8.36
C LEU A 172 10.37 2.53 -8.29
N GLN A 173 10.34 1.79 -9.40
CA GLN A 173 10.91 0.45 -9.47
C GLN A 173 12.44 0.45 -9.23
N MET A 174 13.16 1.44 -9.77
CA MET A 174 14.59 1.58 -9.52
C MET A 174 14.89 1.88 -8.04
N ILE A 175 14.07 2.72 -7.41
CA ILE A 175 14.16 3.01 -5.97
C ILE A 175 13.91 1.75 -5.15
N GLU A 176 12.86 1.00 -5.46
CA GLU A 176 12.51 -0.26 -4.80
C GLU A 176 13.67 -1.27 -4.86
N ARG A 177 14.26 -1.47 -6.04
CA ARG A 177 15.42 -2.37 -6.20
C ARG A 177 16.61 -1.96 -5.32
N ARG A 178 16.88 -0.65 -5.22
CA ARG A 178 17.95 -0.12 -4.35
C ARG A 178 17.63 -0.30 -2.87
N VAL A 179 16.38 -0.12 -2.47
CA VAL A 179 15.93 -0.33 -1.09
C VAL A 179 16.02 -1.81 -0.73
N HIS A 180 15.45 -2.70 -1.53
CA HIS A 180 15.51 -4.15 -1.31
C HIS A 180 16.95 -4.65 -1.16
N SER A 181 17.86 -4.25 -2.07
CA SER A 181 19.27 -4.63 -1.99
C SER A 181 19.98 -4.19 -0.70
N ARG A 182 19.54 -3.11 -0.04
CA ARG A 182 20.15 -2.62 1.20
C ARG A 182 19.61 -3.29 2.45
N TYR A 183 18.38 -3.80 2.43
CA TYR A 183 17.69 -4.28 3.63
C TYR A 183 17.44 -5.80 3.65
N GLU A 184 17.43 -6.49 2.50
CA GLU A 184 17.30 -7.96 2.45
C GLU A 184 18.65 -8.71 2.61
N GLY A 185 19.78 -8.01 2.64
CA GLY A 185 21.12 -8.62 2.80
C GLY A 185 21.45 -9.18 4.20
N GLY A 186 20.45 -9.34 5.08
CA GLY A 186 20.65 -9.68 6.50
C GLY A 186 19.95 -10.93 7.00
N THR A 187 19.31 -11.74 6.14
CA THR A 187 18.71 -13.01 6.56
C THR A 187 19.76 -14.12 6.47
N PRO A 188 20.43 -14.53 7.57
CA PRO A 188 21.10 -15.82 7.57
C PRO A 188 20.04 -16.89 7.33
N ALA A 189 20.30 -17.75 6.35
CA ALA A 189 19.54 -18.96 6.06
C ALA A 189 19.63 -19.96 7.23
N LEU A 190 19.05 -19.63 8.39
CA LEU A 190 18.97 -20.51 9.55
C LEU A 190 17.62 -21.24 9.48
N GLY A 191 17.57 -22.34 8.73
CA GLY A 191 16.38 -23.18 8.68
C GLY A 191 16.31 -24.26 7.60
N ARG A 192 17.38 -24.53 6.84
CA ARG A 192 17.40 -25.64 5.85
C ARG A 192 18.23 -26.87 6.26
N THR A 193 18.65 -26.99 7.52
CA THR A 193 19.48 -28.13 8.00
C THR A 193 18.88 -28.85 9.21
N ALA A 194 17.56 -28.95 9.30
CA ALA A 194 16.91 -29.75 10.34
C ALA A 194 15.67 -30.48 9.79
N LEU A 195 15.83 -31.27 8.73
CA LEU A 195 15.03 -32.46 8.40
C LEU A 195 15.87 -33.41 7.57
#